data_AF-A0A0F9T8A1-F1
#
_entry.id   AF-A0A0F9T8A1-F1
#
_cell.length_a   1.000
_cell.length_b   1.000
_cell.length_c   1.000
_cell.angle_alpha   90.00
_cell.angle_beta   90.00
_cell.angle_gamma   90.00
#
_symmetry.space_group_name_H-M   'P 1'
#
loop_
_entity.id
_entity.type
_entity.pdbx_description
1 polymer ?
#
loop_
_entity_poly.entity_id
_entity_poly.type
_entity_poly.pdbx_seq_one_letter_code
_entity_poly.pdbx_strand_id
1 'polypeptide(L)'
;MDAYILLGIIGGVSSIVSLLLAAPNMKSRIFHGVYGFLLTVLVGSAFIFNQTTQEQLNTANLELQHLHSIKNGASQLAESYSFTSDVGKNRGFIISSFIFLEKNQSEFPKAFQIAEKLVINGLNITSSSGEIGSGGSYDERKRMEDGAETMRALLRGLATGSNT
;
A
#
# COMPACT_ATOMS: atom_id res chain seq x y z
N MET A 1 -20.84 -12.67 1.98
CA MET A 1 -20.91 -14.12 1.78
C MET A 1 -22.17 -14.41 1.01
N ASP A 2 -22.08 -15.04 -0.17
CA ASP A 2 -23.26 -15.31 -0.98
C ASP A 2 -24.15 -16.33 -0.28
N ALA A 3 -25.41 -15.95 -0.02
CA ALA A 3 -26.42 -16.78 0.65
C ALA A 3 -26.53 -18.19 0.04
N TYR A 4 -26.18 -18.31 -1.24
CA TYR A 4 -26.14 -19.54 -2.01
C TYR A 4 -25.15 -20.59 -1.46
N ILE A 5 -23.98 -20.18 -0.96
CA ILE A 5 -22.98 -21.11 -0.40
C ILE A 5 -23.48 -21.67 0.94
N LEU A 6 -24.05 -20.80 1.78
CA LEU A 6 -24.64 -21.21 3.05
C LEU A 6 -25.82 -22.17 2.84
N LEU A 7 -26.70 -21.86 1.89
CA LEU A 7 -27.81 -22.73 1.49
C LEU A 7 -27.34 -24.07 0.92
N GLY A 8 -26.25 -24.09 0.15
CA GLY A 8 -25.64 -25.31 -0.36
C GLY A 8 -25.12 -26.23 0.75
N ILE A 9 -24.44 -25.68 1.75
CA ILE A 9 -23.94 -26.44 2.91
C ILE A 9 -25.12 -26.98 3.73
N ILE A 10 -26.12 -26.15 4.03
CA ILE A 10 -27.32 -26.55 4.77
C ILE A 10 -28.09 -27.65 4.02
N GLY A 11 -28.27 -27.50 2.71
CA GLY A 11 -28.94 -28.49 1.87
C GLY A 11 -28.19 -29.82 1.82
N GLY A 12 -26.85 -29.78 1.70
CA GLY A 12 -26.01 -30.98 1.71
C GLY A 12 -26.07 -31.76 3.03
N VAL A 13 -25.96 -31.06 4.16
CA VAL A 13 -26.09 -31.68 5.49
C VAL A 13 -27.50 -32.23 5.70
N SER A 14 -28.54 -31.48 5.31
CA SER A 14 -29.94 -31.92 5.43
C SER A 14 -30.22 -33.19 4.61
N SER A 15 -29.64 -33.31 3.41
CA SER A 15 -29.75 -34.51 2.57
C SER A 15 -29.13 -35.76 3.23
N ILE A 16 -27.95 -35.62 3.84
CA ILE A 16 -27.27 -36.71 4.56
C ILE A 16 -28.09 -37.13 5.80
N VAL A 17 -28.67 -36.18 6.52
CA VAL A 17 -29.54 -36.43 7.68
C VAL A 17 -30.85 -37.12 7.28
N SER A 18 -31.47 -36.73 6.16
CA SER A 18 -32.66 -37.42 5.63
C SER A 18 -32.37 -38.88 5.25
N LEU A 19 -31.20 -39.15 4.66
CA LEU A 19 -30.78 -40.51 4.32
C LEU A 19 -30.57 -41.39 5.58
N LEU A 20 -30.10 -40.77 6.66
CA LEU A 20 -29.83 -41.37 7.96
C LEU A 20 -31.08 -41.83 8.72
N LEU A 21 -32.18 -41.08 8.60
CA LEU A 21 -33.48 -41.41 9.22
C LEU A 21 -34.13 -42.68 8.62
N ALA A 22 -33.79 -43.02 7.37
CA ALA A 22 -34.40 -44.15 6.64
C ALA A 22 -33.80 -45.52 7.00
N ALA A 23 -32.66 -45.61 7.69
CA ALA A 23 -32.01 -46.90 7.99
C ALA A 23 -32.71 -47.65 9.14
N PRO A 24 -33.02 -48.97 9.02
CA PRO A 24 -33.78 -49.71 10.02
C PRO A 24 -32.99 -50.13 11.27
N ASN A 25 -31.65 -50.17 11.23
CA ASN A 25 -30.81 -50.69 12.32
C ASN A 25 -30.13 -49.57 13.13
N MET A 26 -30.32 -49.56 14.46
CA MET A 26 -29.76 -48.53 15.37
C MET A 26 -28.24 -48.38 15.29
N LYS A 27 -27.48 -49.49 15.18
CA LYS A 27 -26.02 -49.44 15.06
C LYS A 27 -25.59 -48.68 13.80
N SER A 28 -26.27 -48.90 12.67
CA SER A 28 -25.99 -48.21 11.41
C SER A 28 -26.24 -46.71 11.51
N ARG A 29 -27.32 -46.30 12.18
CA ARG A 29 -27.64 -44.88 12.43
C ARG A 29 -26.53 -44.17 13.22
N ILE A 30 -25.99 -44.81 14.25
CA ILE A 30 -24.91 -44.22 15.06
C ILE A 30 -23.63 -44.03 14.22
N PHE A 31 -23.21 -45.06 13.46
CA PHE A 31 -22.03 -44.98 12.61
C PHE A 31 -22.15 -43.85 11.57
N HIS A 32 -23.29 -43.75 10.91
CA HIS A 32 -23.52 -42.69 9.91
C HIS A 32 -23.65 -41.31 10.56
N GLY A 33 -24.20 -41.20 11.78
CA GLY A 33 -24.26 -39.95 12.53
C GLY A 33 -22.86 -39.44 12.89
N VAL A 34 -21.98 -40.33 13.36
CA VAL A 34 -20.56 -40.00 13.62
C VAL A 34 -19.85 -39.60 12.33
N TYR A 35 -20.07 -40.33 11.23
CA TYR A 35 -19.48 -40.00 9.94
C TYR A 35 -19.95 -38.64 9.40
N GLY A 36 -21.25 -38.36 9.45
CA GLY A 36 -21.82 -37.08 9.05
C GLY A 36 -21.32 -35.92 9.91
N PHE A 37 -21.16 -36.15 11.22
CA PHE A 37 -20.55 -35.18 12.12
C PHE A 37 -19.09 -34.88 11.75
N LEU A 38 -18.26 -35.92 11.57
CA LEU A 38 -16.85 -35.75 11.18
C LEU A 38 -16.71 -35.02 9.84
N LEU A 39 -17.56 -35.36 8.87
CA LEU A 39 -17.56 -34.71 7.56
C LEU A 39 -17.98 -33.24 7.67
N THR A 40 -18.99 -32.93 8.48
CA THR A 40 -19.43 -31.55 8.73
C THR A 40 -18.33 -30.73 9.40
N VAL A 41 -17.64 -31.30 10.40
CA VAL A 41 -16.51 -30.65 11.06
C VAL A 41 -15.36 -30.40 10.07
N LEU A 42 -15.03 -31.39 9.23
CA LEU A 42 -13.96 -31.25 8.25
C LEU A 42 -14.27 -30.16 7.21
N VAL A 43 -15.46 -30.20 6.61
CA VAL A 43 -15.91 -29.18 5.64
C VAL A 43 -16.00 -27.81 6.30
N GLY A 44 -16.55 -27.72 7.52
CA GLY A 44 -16.62 -26.47 8.27
C GLY A 44 -15.24 -25.88 8.58
N SER A 45 -14.29 -26.72 8.99
CA SER A 45 -12.92 -26.27 9.26
C SER A 45 -12.18 -25.79 8.01
N ALA A 46 -12.31 -26.51 6.90
CA ALA A 46 -11.74 -26.12 5.61
C ALA A 46 -12.36 -24.81 5.10
N PHE A 47 -13.67 -24.62 5.31
CA PHE A 47 -14.37 -23.39 4.95
C PHE A 47 -13.87 -22.19 5.74
N ILE A 48 -13.80 -22.29 7.08
CA ILE A 48 -13.28 -21.22 7.95
C ILE A 48 -11.85 -20.85 7.55
N PHE A 49 -10.99 -21.85 7.35
CA PHE A 49 -9.61 -21.64 6.93
C PHE A 49 -9.52 -20.88 5.60
N ASN A 50 -10.32 -21.28 4.61
CA ASN A 50 -10.36 -20.62 3.31
C ASN A 50 -10.86 -19.17 3.41
N GLN A 51 -11.86 -18.92 4.25
CA GLN A 51 -12.37 -17.56 4.48
C GLN A 51 -11.30 -16.66 5.11
N THR A 52 -10.64 -17.12 6.17
CA THR A 52 -9.57 -16.35 6.83
C THR A 52 -8.41 -16.07 5.86
N THR A 53 -8.05 -17.06 5.04
CA THR A 53 -6.98 -16.89 4.04
C THR A 53 -7.37 -15.87 2.97
N GLN A 54 -8.60 -15.90 2.49
CA GLN A 54 -9.14 -14.91 1.55
C GLN A 54 -9.12 -13.50 2.12
N GLU A 55 -9.53 -13.32 3.38
CA GLU A 55 -9.52 -12.02 4.05
C GLU A 55 -8.09 -11.48 4.17
N GLN A 56 -7.12 -12.31 4.58
CA GLN A 56 -5.71 -11.93 4.65
C GLN A 56 -5.14 -11.54 3.28
N LEU A 57 -5.46 -12.31 2.23
CA LEU A 57 -5.05 -11.99 0.86
C LEU A 57 -5.64 -10.66 0.39
N ASN A 58 -6.92 -10.40 0.69
CA ASN A 58 -7.56 -9.14 0.33
C ASN A 58 -6.91 -7.94 1.04
N THR A 59 -6.58 -8.07 2.32
CA THR A 59 -5.85 -7.03 3.06
C THR A 59 -4.47 -6.78 2.45
N ALA A 60 -3.71 -7.85 2.17
CA ALA A 60 -2.38 -7.73 1.56
C ALA A 60 -2.45 -7.10 0.15
N ASN A 61 -3.46 -7.45 -0.64
CA ASN A 61 -3.67 -6.86 -1.96
C ASN A 61 -3.99 -5.36 -1.89
N LEU A 62 -4.79 -4.94 -0.89
CA LEU A 62 -5.08 -3.52 -0.67
C LEU A 62 -3.82 -2.74 -0.29
N GLU A 63 -2.98 -3.31 0.58
CA GLU A 63 -1.69 -2.71 0.97
C GLU A 63 -0.74 -2.59 -0.23
N LEU A 64 -0.63 -3.64 -1.06
CA LEU A 64 0.16 -3.60 -2.29
C LEU A 64 -0.35 -2.56 -3.28
N GLN A 65 -1.67 -2.46 -3.47
CA GLN A 65 -2.28 -1.44 -4.33
C GLN A 65 -1.98 -0.03 -3.80
N HIS A 66 -2.06 0.17 -2.48
CA HIS A 66 -1.73 1.42 -1.85
C HIS A 66 -0.27 1.80 -2.09
N LEU A 67 0.68 0.90 -1.83
CA LEU A 67 2.09 1.14 -2.11
C LEU A 67 2.36 1.41 -3.59
N HIS A 68 1.71 0.68 -4.50
CA HIS A 68 1.84 0.89 -5.94
C HIS A 68 1.32 2.27 -6.35
N SER A 69 0.23 2.74 -5.74
CA SER A 69 -0.31 4.08 -5.98
C SER A 69 0.68 5.18 -5.55
N ILE A 70 1.38 4.98 -4.42
CA ILE A 70 2.39 5.92 -3.94
C ILE A 70 3.60 5.89 -4.87
N LYS A 71 4.09 4.71 -5.28
CA LYS A 71 5.21 4.60 -6.23
C LYS A 71 4.91 5.27 -7.57
N ASN A 72 3.70 5.09 -8.09
CA ASN A 72 3.25 5.77 -9.30
C ASN A 72 3.20 7.28 -9.12
N GLY A 73 2.68 7.77 -7.98
CA GLY A 73 2.67 9.19 -7.66
C GLY A 73 4.08 9.78 -7.57
N ALA A 74 5.02 9.05 -6.96
CA ALA A 74 6.42 9.45 -6.91
C ALA A 74 7.06 9.50 -8.31
N SER A 75 6.77 8.52 -9.17
CA SER A 75 7.27 8.49 -10.56
C SER A 75 6.74 9.68 -11.35
N GLN A 76 5.42 9.91 -11.32
CA GLN A 76 4.79 11.02 -12.03
C GLN A 76 5.34 12.37 -11.58
N LEU A 77 5.51 12.55 -10.27
CA LEU A 77 6.11 13.78 -9.75
C LEU A 77 7.56 13.91 -10.20
N ALA A 78 8.38 12.86 -10.11
CA ALA A 78 9.78 12.90 -10.57
C ALA A 78 9.93 13.15 -12.08
N GLU A 79 8.97 12.69 -12.88
CA GLU A 79 8.90 12.93 -14.33
C GLU A 79 8.43 14.35 -14.66
N SER A 80 7.61 14.97 -13.79
CA SER A 80 7.20 16.38 -13.95
C SER A 80 8.37 17.36 -13.80
N TYR A 81 9.49 16.94 -13.21
CA TYR A 81 10.68 17.78 -13.09
C TYR A 81 11.29 18.08 -14.46
N SER A 82 11.25 19.35 -14.83
CA SER A 82 11.97 19.91 -15.96
C SER A 82 13.24 20.58 -15.45
N PHE A 83 14.40 20.11 -15.90
CA PHE A 83 15.67 20.75 -15.58
C PHE A 83 15.65 22.19 -16.11
N THR A 84 15.72 23.17 -15.21
CA THR A 84 15.53 24.58 -15.53
C THR A 84 16.32 25.46 -14.57
N SER A 85 16.77 26.60 -15.08
CA SER A 85 17.40 27.67 -14.28
C SER A 85 16.41 28.57 -13.54
N ASP A 86 15.11 28.32 -13.71
CA ASP A 86 14.04 29.06 -13.06
C ASP A 86 13.94 28.66 -11.58
N VAL A 87 14.39 29.58 -10.71
CA VAL A 87 14.36 29.45 -9.25
C VAL A 87 12.96 29.15 -8.73
N GLY A 88 11.92 29.77 -9.31
CA GLY A 88 10.53 29.59 -8.90
C GLY A 88 10.02 28.20 -9.22
N LYS A 89 10.34 27.68 -10.42
CA LYS A 89 9.98 26.30 -10.81
C LYS A 89 10.68 25.26 -9.95
N ASN A 90 11.99 25.42 -9.70
CA ASN A 90 12.74 24.50 -8.84
C ASN A 90 12.19 24.54 -7.41
N ARG A 91 11.91 25.72 -6.87
CA ARG A 91 11.30 25.88 -5.54
C ARG A 91 9.91 25.23 -5.46
N GLY A 92 9.06 25.46 -6.46
CA GLY A 92 7.75 24.81 -6.54
C GLY A 92 7.87 23.29 -6.55
N PHE A 93 8.79 22.75 -7.34
CA PHE A 93 9.07 21.31 -7.38
C PHE A 93 9.54 20.76 -6.03
N ILE A 94 10.48 21.44 -5.36
CA ILE A 94 10.98 21.06 -4.04
C ILE A 94 9.83 21.00 -3.03
N ILE A 95 8.97 22.02 -3.00
CA ILE A 95 7.83 22.10 -2.08
C ILE A 95 6.82 20.97 -2.37
N SER A 96 6.44 20.77 -3.63
CA SER A 96 5.50 19.69 -4.01
C SER A 96 6.06 18.32 -3.66
N SER A 97 7.36 18.11 -3.88
CA SER A 97 8.04 16.86 -3.52
C SER A 97 8.10 16.65 -2.00
N PHE A 98 8.34 17.72 -1.23
CA PHE A 98 8.36 17.66 0.22
C PHE A 98 6.97 17.32 0.81
N ILE A 99 5.91 18.00 0.33
CA ILE A 99 4.52 17.72 0.74
C ILE A 99 4.13 16.26 0.40
N PHE A 100 4.55 15.76 -0.76
CA PHE A 100 4.33 14.37 -1.13
C PHE A 100 4.99 13.40 -0.13
N LEU A 101 6.23 13.67 0.29
CA LEU A 101 6.94 12.84 1.27
C LEU A 101 6.32 12.93 2.66
N GLU A 102 5.91 14.13 3.09
CA GLU A 102 5.22 14.33 4.37
C GLU A 102 3.92 13.53 4.45
N LYS A 103 3.10 13.57 3.39
CA LYS A 103 1.85 12.81 3.31
C LYS A 103 2.06 11.29 3.39
N ASN A 104 3.19 10.80 2.91
CA ASN A 104 3.53 9.37 2.86
C ASN A 104 4.66 9.00 3.84
N GLN A 105 4.83 9.76 4.93
CA GLN A 105 5.93 9.54 5.88
C GLN A 105 5.84 8.19 6.61
N SER A 106 4.64 7.62 6.76
CA SER A 106 4.45 6.30 7.40
C SER A 106 5.16 5.21 6.60
N GLU A 107 5.06 5.29 5.27
CA GLU A 107 5.65 4.33 4.35
C GLU A 107 7.14 4.59 4.12
N PHE A 108 7.55 5.86 4.11
CA PHE A 108 8.93 6.27 3.77
C PHE A 108 9.56 7.24 4.78
N PRO A 109 9.69 6.86 6.07
CA PRO A 109 10.13 7.77 7.12
C PRO A 109 11.57 8.28 6.90
N LYS A 110 12.46 7.44 6.37
CA LYS A 110 13.85 7.83 6.07
C LYS A 110 13.94 8.85 4.94
N ALA A 111 13.17 8.66 3.86
CA ALA A 111 13.15 9.58 2.74
C ALA A 111 12.60 10.95 3.17
N PHE A 112 11.56 10.95 4.00
CA PHE A 112 11.05 12.16 4.62
C PHE A 112 12.11 12.86 5.48
N GLN A 113 12.82 12.15 6.36
CA GLN A 113 13.88 12.76 7.20
C GLN A 113 15.03 13.36 6.38
N ILE A 114 15.41 12.74 5.26
CA ILE A 114 16.43 13.28 4.37
C ILE A 114 15.90 14.58 3.72
N ALA A 115 14.67 14.55 3.21
CA ALA A 115 14.04 15.71 2.59
C ALA A 115 13.82 16.85 3.58
N GLU A 116 13.42 16.56 4.81
CA GLU A 116 13.26 17.53 5.89
C GLU A 116 14.58 18.23 6.20
N LYS A 117 15.66 17.47 6.38
CA LYS A 117 17.00 18.05 6.60
C LYS A 117 17.45 18.91 5.43
N LEU A 118 17.22 18.46 4.20
CA LEU A 118 17.56 19.20 2.99
C LEU A 118 16.78 20.52 2.93
N VAL A 119 15.47 20.47 3.13
CA VAL A 119 14.57 21.62 3.01
C VAL A 119 14.80 22.65 4.13
N ILE A 120 14.84 22.20 5.38
CA ILE A 120 14.91 23.08 6.56
C ILE A 120 16.33 23.64 6.75
N ASN A 121 17.36 22.80 6.61
CA ASN A 121 18.73 23.18 6.96
C ASN A 121 19.61 23.50 5.75
N GLY A 122 19.31 22.96 4.57
CA GLY A 122 20.19 23.05 3.40
C GLY A 122 19.77 24.11 2.38
N LEU A 123 18.48 24.17 2.04
CA LEU A 123 18.01 24.90 0.87
C LEU A 123 17.56 26.34 1.16
N ASN A 124 17.19 26.68 2.39
CA ASN A 124 16.67 28.01 2.76
C ASN A 124 15.61 28.51 1.76
N ILE A 125 14.63 27.65 1.41
CA ILE A 125 13.63 27.90 0.36
C ILE A 125 12.73 29.12 0.62
N THR A 126 12.71 29.67 1.83
CA THR A 126 11.94 30.87 2.20
C THR A 126 12.75 32.16 2.05
N SER A 127 14.08 32.07 1.99
CA SER A 127 14.95 33.22 1.80
C SER A 127 15.15 33.48 0.31
N SER A 128 14.89 34.71 -0.16
CA SER A 128 15.48 35.16 -1.42
C SER A 128 16.89 35.67 -1.12
N SER A 129 17.82 35.52 -2.05
CA SER A 129 19.19 35.99 -1.85
C SER A 129 19.27 37.49 -1.57
N GLY A 130 18.26 38.29 -1.96
CA GLY A 130 18.14 39.72 -1.63
C GLY A 130 19.28 40.63 -2.14
N GLU A 131 20.40 40.04 -2.53
CA GLU A 131 21.59 40.70 -3.04
C GLU A 131 21.36 41.10 -4.49
N ILE A 132 21.34 42.42 -4.68
CA ILE A 132 21.40 43.05 -6.00
C ILE A 132 22.85 42.90 -6.49
N GLY A 133 23.19 41.70 -6.95
CA GLY A 133 24.53 41.32 -7.41
C GLY A 133 24.53 39.95 -8.07
N SER A 134 25.44 39.73 -9.03
CA SER A 134 25.54 38.49 -9.81
C SER A 134 25.92 37.26 -8.99
N GLY A 135 26.51 37.43 -7.80
CA GLY A 135 26.89 36.36 -6.88
C GLY A 135 25.70 35.72 -6.16
N GLY A 136 24.94 36.49 -5.38
CA GLY A 136 23.80 35.96 -4.61
C GLY A 136 22.70 35.32 -5.47
N SER A 137 22.42 35.88 -6.65
CA SER A 137 21.45 35.29 -7.60
C SER A 137 21.95 33.97 -8.20
N TYR A 138 23.25 33.85 -8.48
CA TYR A 138 23.85 32.60 -8.97
C TYR A 138 23.79 31.50 -7.90
N ASP A 139 24.11 31.85 -6.65
CA ASP A 139 24.13 30.91 -5.53
C ASP A 139 22.72 30.41 -5.17
N GLU A 140 21.71 31.28 -5.22
CA GLU A 140 20.31 30.88 -5.06
C GLU A 140 19.85 29.94 -6.16
N ARG A 141 20.17 30.24 -7.42
CA ARG A 141 19.82 29.38 -8.55
C ARG A 141 20.42 27.99 -8.40
N LYS A 142 21.73 27.90 -8.19
CA LYS A 142 22.43 26.62 -8.08
C LYS A 142 21.90 25.79 -6.90
N ARG A 143 21.67 26.43 -5.74
CA ARG A 143 21.09 25.77 -4.57
C ARG A 143 19.69 25.19 -4.86
N MET A 144 18.84 25.94 -5.56
CA MET A 144 17.51 25.43 -5.95
C MET A 144 17.60 24.32 -7.00
N GLU A 145 18.51 24.42 -7.97
CA GLU A 145 18.76 23.36 -8.97
C GLU A 145 19.19 22.06 -8.28
N ASP A 146 20.24 22.12 -7.44
CA ASP A 146 20.77 20.97 -6.70
C ASP A 146 19.72 20.36 -5.76
N GLY A 147 18.93 21.23 -5.11
CA GLY A 147 17.82 20.82 -4.24
C GLY A 147 16.72 20.08 -5.00
N ALA A 148 16.30 20.63 -6.14
CA ALA A 148 15.27 20.01 -6.97
C ALA A 148 15.76 18.69 -7.57
N GLU A 149 17.02 18.62 -7.99
CA GLU A 149 17.63 17.38 -8.49
C GLU A 149 17.71 16.30 -7.39
N THR A 150 18.09 16.69 -6.17
CA THR A 150 18.11 15.77 -5.02
C THR A 150 16.71 15.25 -4.70
N MET A 151 15.69 16.12 -4.69
CA MET A 151 14.30 15.70 -4.46
C MET A 151 13.80 14.77 -5.56
N ARG A 152 14.17 15.02 -6.82
CA ARG A 152 13.86 14.14 -7.95
C ARG A 152 14.52 12.77 -7.78
N ALA A 153 15.79 12.73 -7.35
CA ALA A 153 16.50 11.48 -7.11
C ALA A 153 15.84 10.67 -5.99
N LEU A 154 15.42 11.31 -4.90
CA LEU A 154 14.65 10.67 -3.83
C LEU A 154 13.35 10.06 -4.36
N LEU A 155 12.55 10.83 -5.11
CA LEU A 155 11.29 10.35 -5.69
C LEU A 155 11.50 9.19 -6.67
N ARG A 156 12.58 9.19 -7.46
CA ARG A 156 12.95 8.06 -8.33
C ARG A 156 13.34 6.81 -7.54
N GLY A 157 14.07 6.98 -6.43
CA GLY A 157 14.37 5.90 -5.50
C GLY A 157 13.11 5.25 -4.94
N LEU A 158 12.13 6.07 -4.56
CA LEU A 158 10.82 5.59 -4.10
C LEU A 158 10.05 4.86 -5.20
N ALA A 159 9.98 5.44 -6.40
CA ALA A 159 9.27 4.86 -7.54
C ALA A 159 9.82 3.47 -7.93
N THR A 160 11.14 3.28 -7.84
CA THR A 160 11.81 2.01 -8.17
C THR A 160 11.79 0.99 -7.02
N GLY A 161 11.36 1.38 -5.82
CA GLY A 161 11.32 0.49 -4.65
C GLY A 161 12.70 0.13 -4.09
N SER A 162 13.70 0.98 -4.34
CA SER A 162 15.01 0.84 -3.71
C SER A 162 14.87 1.15 -2.22
N ASN A 163 14.74 0.12 -1.38
CA ASN A 163 14.80 0.22 0.07
C ASN A 163 16.15 0.84 0.51
N THR A 164 16.19 2.15 0.70
CA THR A 164 17.26 2.87 1.43
C THR A 164 16.86 3.06 2.88
#